data_AF-A0A494W1E7-F1
#
_entry.id   AF-A0A494W1E7-F1
#
_cell.length_a   1.000
_cell.length_b   1.000
_cell.length_c   1.000
_cell.angle_alpha   90.00
_cell.angle_beta   90.00
_cell.angle_gamma   90.00
#
_symmetry.space_group_name_H-M   'P 1'
#
loop_
_entity.id
_entity.type
_entity.pdbx_description
1 polymer ?
#
loop_
_entity_poly.entity_id
_entity_poly.type
_entity_poly.pdbx_seq_one_letter_code
_entity_poly.pdbx_strand_id
1 'polypeptide(L)'
;MVIISISESRAASAPLGLPTNTEVRAQLKEWQAANRWPWVHVSNAMRIWGLSNIPGATRLEAFSNSSRVGLHEDALRSLRRFLLTFPNPPAYVELVVRLEEERAERVREKTEYLQRQAAQRDEERAHHERYWLSREPAANGRPARASVNASNPLFGLNKATVRALSGGTL
;
A
#
# COMPACT_ATOMS: atom_id res chain seq x y z
N MET A 1 -6.12 -23.25 -22.54
CA MET A 1 -6.74 -22.10 -21.83
C MET A 1 -5.78 -21.69 -20.73
N VAL A 2 -4.98 -20.65 -20.97
CA VAL A 2 -3.94 -20.21 -20.03
C VAL A 2 -4.61 -19.26 -19.03
N ILE A 3 -4.75 -19.71 -17.78
CA ILE A 3 -5.19 -18.85 -16.67
C ILE A 3 -3.93 -18.13 -16.20
N ILE A 4 -3.64 -16.97 -16.79
CA ILE A 4 -2.62 -16.07 -16.24
C ILE A 4 -3.21 -15.53 -14.94
N SER A 5 -2.57 -15.83 -13.81
CA SER A 5 -2.98 -15.26 -12.54
C SER A 5 -2.84 -13.74 -12.61
N ILE A 6 -3.86 -12.98 -12.20
CA ILE A 6 -3.82 -11.50 -12.26
C ILE A 6 -2.69 -10.96 -11.36
N SER A 7 -2.23 -11.73 -10.36
CA SER A 7 -1.02 -11.41 -9.59
C SER A 7 0.27 -11.40 -10.45
N GLU A 8 0.40 -12.27 -11.45
CA GLU A 8 1.51 -12.23 -12.42
C GLU A 8 1.38 -11.05 -13.40
N SER A 9 0.15 -10.68 -13.78
CA SER A 9 -0.08 -9.54 -14.68
C SER A 9 0.29 -8.19 -14.04
N ARG A 10 0.26 -8.08 -12.70
CA ARG A 10 0.79 -6.91 -11.98
C ARG A 10 2.32 -6.85 -11.95
N ALA A 11 3.00 -8.00 -12.04
CA ALA A 11 4.46 -8.10 -11.99
C ALA A 11 5.13 -7.98 -13.37
N ALA A 12 4.43 -8.32 -14.45
CA ALA A 12 4.97 -8.37 -15.81
C ALA A 12 4.93 -7.04 -16.60
N SER A 13 4.58 -5.92 -15.97
CA SER A 13 4.61 -4.62 -16.66
C SER A 13 6.04 -4.07 -16.62
N ALA A 14 6.84 -4.40 -17.63
CA ALA A 14 8.11 -3.73 -17.92
C ALA A 14 7.92 -2.19 -17.86
N PRO A 15 8.96 -1.39 -17.56
CA PRO A 15 8.85 0.07 -17.54
C PRO A 15 8.53 0.58 -18.95
N LEU A 16 7.24 0.62 -19.27
CA LEU A 16 6.71 1.25 -20.46
C LEU A 16 7.04 2.74 -20.33
N GLY A 17 7.72 3.29 -21.32
CA GLY A 17 7.99 4.73 -21.38
C GLY A 17 6.72 5.56 -21.22
N LEU A 18 6.89 6.86 -20.92
CA LEU A 18 5.77 7.74 -20.62
C LEU A 18 4.71 7.69 -21.74
N PRO A 19 3.48 7.25 -21.44
CA PRO A 19 2.45 7.08 -22.46
C PRO A 19 2.01 8.42 -23.01
N THR A 20 1.89 8.52 -24.33
CA THR A 20 1.38 9.74 -24.97
C THR A 20 -0.16 9.70 -25.11
N ASN A 21 -0.79 10.87 -25.16
CA ASN A 21 -2.23 10.98 -25.40
C ASN A 21 -2.66 10.34 -26.74
N THR A 22 -1.81 10.39 -27.77
CA THR A 22 -2.09 9.81 -29.08
C THR A 22 -2.06 8.28 -29.03
N GLU A 23 -1.04 7.70 -28.39
CA GLU A 23 -0.86 6.27 -28.24
C GLU A 23 -2.00 5.63 -27.45
N VAL A 24 -2.28 6.14 -26.25
CA VAL A 24 -3.30 5.56 -25.36
C VAL A 24 -4.69 5.72 -25.95
N ARG A 25 -4.95 6.79 -26.70
CA ARG A 25 -6.21 6.98 -27.42
C ARG A 25 -6.39 5.93 -28.52
N ALA A 26 -5.35 5.63 -29.29
CA ALA A 26 -5.41 4.59 -30.32
C ALA A 26 -5.71 3.23 -29.67
N GLN A 27 -4.99 2.89 -28.60
CA GLN A 27 -5.22 1.67 -27.82
C GLN A 27 -6.64 1.61 -27.26
N LEU A 28 -7.16 2.71 -26.70
CA LEU A 28 -8.52 2.77 -26.18
C LEU A 28 -9.57 2.55 -27.27
N LYS A 29 -9.37 3.12 -28.46
CA LYS A 29 -10.27 2.92 -29.60
C LYS A 29 -10.29 1.48 -30.08
N GLU A 30 -9.12 0.88 -30.25
CA GLU A 30 -8.97 -0.51 -30.66
C GLU A 30 -9.63 -1.45 -29.64
N TRP A 31 -9.31 -1.24 -28.37
CA TRP A 31 -9.90 -2.01 -27.27
C TRP A 31 -11.41 -1.87 -27.21
N GLN A 32 -11.94 -0.65 -27.41
CA GLN A 32 -13.38 -0.41 -27.39
C GLN A 32 -14.11 -1.02 -28.59
N ALA A 33 -13.47 -1.03 -29.76
CA ALA A 33 -14.02 -1.67 -30.95
C ALA A 33 -14.15 -3.19 -30.77
N ALA A 34 -13.18 -3.81 -30.08
CA ALA A 34 -13.18 -5.25 -29.78
C ALA A 34 -14.19 -5.62 -28.69
N ASN A 35 -14.21 -4.88 -27.57
CA ASN A 35 -14.92 -5.30 -26.36
C ASN A 35 -16.31 -4.68 -26.20
N ARG A 36 -16.56 -3.51 -26.81
CA ARG A 36 -17.86 -2.80 -26.84
C ARG A 36 -18.50 -2.57 -25.47
N TRP A 37 -17.68 -2.40 -24.44
CA TRP A 37 -18.19 -2.10 -23.11
C TRP A 37 -18.75 -0.68 -23.04
N PRO A 38 -19.86 -0.41 -22.34
CA PRO A 38 -20.24 0.96 -21.99
C PRO A 38 -19.09 1.68 -21.27
N TRP A 39 -18.85 2.95 -21.58
CA TRP A 39 -17.77 3.74 -20.96
C TRP A 39 -17.84 3.79 -19.43
N VAL A 40 -19.05 3.72 -18.88
CA VAL A 40 -19.30 3.63 -17.44
C VAL A 40 -18.69 2.35 -16.85
N HIS A 41 -18.81 1.22 -17.54
CA HIS A 41 -18.26 -0.06 -17.09
C HIS A 41 -16.74 -0.04 -17.09
N VAL A 42 -16.12 0.57 -18.11
CA VAL A 42 -14.66 0.75 -18.15
C VAL A 42 -14.19 1.57 -16.94
N SER A 43 -14.79 2.73 -16.73
CA SER A 43 -14.45 3.62 -15.61
C SER A 43 -14.64 2.92 -14.25
N ASN A 44 -15.72 2.17 -14.07
CA ASN A 44 -16.00 1.46 -12.82
C ASN A 44 -15.09 0.26 -12.59
N ALA A 45 -14.80 -0.54 -13.63
CA ALA A 45 -13.87 -1.66 -13.53
C ALA A 45 -12.47 -1.19 -13.13
N MET A 46 -12.00 -0.07 -13.69
CA MET A 46 -10.73 0.55 -13.28
C MET A 46 -10.74 0.95 -11.79
N ARG A 47 -11.87 1.46 -11.27
CA ARG A 47 -12.01 1.84 -9.84
C ARG A 47 -11.96 0.62 -8.93
N ILE A 48 -12.70 -0.42 -9.29
CA ILE A 48 -12.78 -1.66 -8.51
C ILE A 48 -11.41 -2.36 -8.50
N TRP A 49 -10.69 -2.32 -9.61
CA TRP A 49 -9.33 -2.86 -9.69
C TRP A 49 -8.31 -2.10 -8.81
N GLY A 50 -8.66 -0.88 -8.37
CA GLY A 50 -7.86 -0.08 -7.45
C GLY A 50 -6.83 0.83 -8.15
N LEU A 51 -7.09 1.26 -9.38
CA LEU A 51 -6.25 2.27 -10.04
C LEU A 51 -6.48 3.66 -9.45
N SER A 52 -5.45 4.50 -9.50
CA SER A 52 -5.52 5.91 -9.11
C SER A 52 -5.82 6.80 -10.34
N ASN A 53 -6.38 7.97 -10.09
CA ASN A 53 -6.65 9.02 -11.10
C ASN A 53 -7.46 8.53 -12.32
N ILE A 54 -8.64 7.97 -12.07
CA ILE A 54 -9.46 7.33 -13.10
C ILE A 54 -10.39 8.35 -13.76
N PRO A 55 -10.33 8.50 -15.10
CA PRO A 55 -11.24 9.38 -15.83
C PRO A 55 -12.69 8.87 -15.74
N GLY A 56 -13.63 9.82 -15.60
CA GLY A 56 -15.06 9.52 -15.68
C GLY A 56 -15.49 9.04 -17.06
N ALA A 57 -16.65 8.38 -17.15
CA ALA A 57 -17.16 7.79 -18.38
C ALA A 57 -17.29 8.81 -19.53
N THR A 58 -17.87 9.98 -19.25
CA THR A 58 -18.02 11.08 -20.23
C THR A 58 -16.67 11.60 -20.72
N ARG A 59 -15.67 11.65 -19.83
CA ARG A 59 -14.32 12.09 -20.18
C ARG A 59 -13.58 11.03 -21.00
N LEU A 60 -13.77 9.75 -20.72
CA LEU A 60 -13.24 8.65 -21.53
C LEU A 60 -13.79 8.67 -22.94
N GLU A 61 -15.11 8.85 -23.08
CA GLU A 61 -15.78 8.97 -24.37
C GLU A 61 -15.30 10.21 -25.15
N ALA A 62 -15.22 11.36 -24.49
CA ALA A 62 -14.72 12.57 -25.12
C ALA A 62 -13.24 12.41 -25.55
N PHE A 63 -12.43 11.76 -24.72
CA PHE A 63 -11.04 11.45 -25.01
C PHE A 63 -10.89 10.48 -26.19
N SER A 64 -11.73 9.44 -26.30
CA SER A 64 -11.69 8.57 -27.47
C SER A 64 -12.06 9.33 -28.75
N ASN A 65 -13.05 10.22 -28.68
CA ASN A 65 -13.66 10.80 -29.88
C ASN A 65 -13.00 12.10 -30.36
N SER A 66 -12.29 12.85 -29.50
CA SER A 66 -11.78 14.19 -29.84
C SER A 66 -10.30 14.39 -29.51
N SER A 67 -9.47 14.68 -30.51
CA SER A 67 -8.02 14.94 -30.35
C SER A 67 -7.68 16.09 -29.42
N ARG A 68 -8.64 17.02 -29.21
CA ARG A 68 -8.49 18.19 -28.32
C ARG A 68 -8.59 17.83 -26.84
N VAL A 69 -9.24 16.72 -26.52
CA VAL A 69 -9.37 16.27 -25.14
C VAL A 69 -8.14 15.45 -24.80
N GLY A 70 -7.42 15.88 -23.77
CA GLY A 70 -6.28 15.17 -23.19
C GLY A 70 -6.57 14.66 -21.78
N LEU A 71 -5.84 13.62 -21.39
CA LEU A 71 -5.78 13.10 -20.03
C LEU A 71 -4.45 13.48 -19.38
N HIS A 72 -4.49 13.60 -18.06
CA HIS A 72 -3.29 13.76 -17.25
C HIS A 72 -2.41 12.50 -17.34
N GLU A 73 -1.11 12.65 -17.11
CA GLU A 73 -0.13 11.58 -17.24
C GLU A 73 -0.48 10.34 -16.39
N ASP A 74 -0.83 10.53 -15.12
CA ASP A 74 -1.23 9.41 -14.25
C ASP A 74 -2.49 8.70 -14.75
N ALA A 75 -3.46 9.45 -15.29
CA ALA A 75 -4.67 8.87 -15.87
C ALA A 75 -4.35 8.08 -17.14
N LEU A 76 -3.39 8.53 -17.96
CA LEU A 76 -2.89 7.79 -19.12
C LEU A 76 -2.19 6.50 -18.70
N ARG A 77 -1.33 6.55 -17.67
CA ARG A 77 -0.64 5.36 -17.14
C ARG A 77 -1.66 4.35 -16.61
N SER A 78 -2.63 4.79 -15.81
CA SER A 78 -3.70 3.94 -15.28
C SER A 78 -4.54 3.31 -16.38
N LEU A 79 -4.96 4.11 -17.37
CA LEU A 79 -5.75 3.64 -18.50
C LEU A 79 -4.97 2.62 -19.33
N ARG A 80 -3.74 2.94 -19.75
CA ARG A 80 -2.88 2.03 -20.50
C ARG A 80 -2.68 0.71 -19.77
N ARG A 81 -2.40 0.77 -18.46
CA ARG A 81 -2.23 -0.42 -17.63
C ARG A 81 -3.48 -1.31 -17.64
N PHE A 82 -4.67 -0.71 -17.54
CA PHE A 82 -5.93 -1.46 -17.62
C PHE A 82 -6.10 -2.15 -18.98
N LEU A 83 -5.92 -1.41 -20.08
CA LEU A 83 -6.08 -1.94 -21.44
C LEU A 83 -5.12 -3.09 -21.75
N LEU A 84 -3.87 -3.00 -21.27
CA LEU A 84 -2.86 -4.04 -21.46
C LEU A 84 -3.08 -5.27 -20.58
N THR A 85 -3.61 -5.07 -19.36
CA THR A 85 -3.87 -6.17 -18.43
C THR A 85 -5.09 -6.98 -18.85
N PHE A 86 -6.11 -6.30 -19.38
CA PHE A 86 -7.36 -6.91 -19.81
C PHE A 86 -7.60 -6.63 -21.29
N PRO A 87 -6.84 -7.23 -22.23
CA PRO A 87 -7.04 -6.99 -23.66
C PRO A 87 -8.41 -7.51 -24.15
N ASN A 88 -8.87 -8.63 -23.58
CA ASN A 88 -10.17 -9.25 -23.85
C ASN A 88 -10.86 -9.58 -22.50
N PRO A 89 -11.42 -8.59 -21.78
CA PRO A 89 -12.14 -8.87 -20.55
C PRO A 89 -13.38 -9.76 -20.80
N PRO A 90 -13.83 -10.51 -19.78
CA PRO A 90 -15.12 -11.19 -19.82
C PRO A 90 -16.28 -10.18 -19.79
N ALA A 91 -17.51 -10.58 -19.47
CA ALA A 91 -18.56 -9.60 -19.21
C ALA A 91 -18.20 -8.70 -18.00
N TYR A 92 -18.69 -7.45 -17.98
CA TYR A 92 -18.40 -6.50 -16.91
C TYR A 92 -18.70 -7.07 -15.51
N VAL A 93 -19.88 -7.66 -15.34
CA VAL A 93 -20.31 -8.26 -14.07
C VAL A 93 -19.35 -9.37 -13.63
N GLU A 94 -18.93 -10.22 -14.56
CA GLU A 94 -18.01 -11.31 -14.27
C GLU A 94 -16.62 -10.81 -13.87
N LEU A 95 -16.10 -9.78 -14.56
CA LEU A 95 -14.82 -9.18 -14.17
C LEU A 95 -14.92 -8.55 -12.78
N VAL A 96 -16.00 -7.84 -12.48
CA VAL A 96 -16.20 -7.21 -11.17
C VAL A 96 -16.19 -8.23 -10.05
N VAL A 97 -16.93 -9.33 -10.20
CA VAL A 97 -16.98 -10.40 -9.20
C VAL A 97 -15.57 -10.95 -8.93
N ARG A 98 -14.81 -11.28 -9.99
CA ARG A 98 -13.43 -11.77 -9.85
C ARG A 98 -12.52 -10.76 -9.14
N LEU A 99 -12.64 -9.48 -9.47
CA LEU A 99 -11.84 -8.42 -8.84
C LEU A 99 -12.19 -8.21 -7.37
N GLU A 100 -13.46 -8.35 -7.00
CA GLU A 100 -13.91 -8.25 -5.61
C GLU A 100 -13.47 -9.45 -4.78
N GLU A 101 -13.53 -10.66 -5.34
CA GLU A 101 -13.02 -11.89 -4.72
C GLU A 101 -11.52 -11.78 -4.43
N GLU A 102 -10.72 -11.37 -5.42
CA GLU A 102 -9.28 -11.13 -5.21
C GLU A 102 -9.01 -10.06 -4.16
N ARG A 103 -9.82 -9.01 -4.12
CA ARG A 103 -9.66 -7.95 -3.13
C ARG A 103 -9.94 -8.50 -1.73
N ALA A 104 -10.98 -9.31 -1.57
CA ALA A 104 -11.32 -9.94 -0.31
C ALA A 104 -10.20 -10.89 0.15
N GLU A 105 -9.63 -11.68 -0.77
CA GLU A 105 -8.52 -12.58 -0.48
C GLU A 105 -7.27 -11.83 -0.02
N ARG A 106 -6.85 -10.77 -0.73
CA ARG A 106 -5.71 -9.94 -0.32
C ARG A 106 -5.91 -9.29 1.06
N VAL A 107 -7.14 -8.91 1.39
CA VAL A 107 -7.46 -8.37 2.71
C VAL A 107 -7.31 -9.45 3.79
N ARG A 108 -7.73 -10.69 3.52
CA ARG A 108 -7.53 -11.82 4.43
C ARG A 108 -6.05 -12.12 4.63
N GLU A 109 -5.29 -12.27 3.55
CA GLU A 109 -3.84 -12.51 3.60
C GLU A 109 -3.10 -11.42 4.38
N LYS A 110 -3.43 -10.15 4.15
CA LYS A 110 -2.82 -9.02 4.87
C LYS A 110 -3.16 -9.08 6.36
N THR A 111 -4.41 -9.40 6.70
CA THR A 111 -4.84 -9.54 8.10
C THR A 111 -4.08 -10.67 8.79
N GLU A 112 -3.97 -11.83 8.15
CA GLU A 112 -3.22 -12.97 8.68
C GLU A 112 -1.73 -12.65 8.86
N TYR A 113 -1.12 -11.99 7.88
CA TYR A 113 0.28 -11.56 7.98
C TYR A 113 0.51 -10.64 9.18
N LEU A 114 -0.37 -9.65 9.38
CA LEU A 114 -0.29 -8.73 10.51
C LEU A 114 -0.49 -9.44 11.85
N GLN A 115 -1.39 -10.43 11.90
CA GLN A 115 -1.60 -11.26 13.09
C GLN A 115 -0.36 -12.10 13.42
N ARG A 116 0.24 -12.77 12.43
CA ARG A 116 1.48 -13.54 12.63
C ARG A 116 2.63 -12.65 13.09
N GLN A 117 2.78 -11.46 12.50
CA GLN A 117 3.79 -10.50 12.89
C GLN A 117 3.58 -9.98 14.33
N ALA A 118 2.32 -9.75 14.73
CA ALA A 118 2.01 -9.35 16.09
C ALA A 118 2.37 -10.45 17.10
N ALA A 119 2.02 -11.71 16.81
CA ALA A 119 2.36 -12.86 17.64
C ALA A 119 3.88 -13.01 17.82
N GLN A 120 4.65 -12.88 16.72
CA GLN A 120 6.12 -12.92 16.78
C GLN A 120 6.69 -11.82 17.69
N ARG A 121 6.16 -10.60 17.63
CA ARG A 121 6.60 -9.49 18.51
C ARG A 121 6.26 -9.73 19.98
N ASP A 122 5.18 -10.45 20.27
CA ASP A 122 4.81 -10.82 21.64
C ASP A 122 5.72 -11.95 22.17
N GLU A 123 6.04 -12.94 21.33
CA GLU A 123 7.01 -14.00 21.64
C GLU A 123 8.42 -13.43 21.89
N GLU A 124 8.88 -12.51 21.04
CA GLU A 124 10.16 -11.81 21.20
C GLU A 124 10.21 -11.02 22.51
N ARG A 125 9.12 -10.32 22.87
CA ARG A 125 9.00 -9.61 24.15
C ARG A 125 9.07 -10.56 25.33
N ALA A 126 8.30 -11.64 25.30
CA ALA A 126 8.31 -12.65 26.37
C ALA A 126 9.68 -13.33 26.51
N HIS A 127 10.36 -13.61 25.41
CA HIS A 127 11.71 -14.15 25.43
C HIS A 127 12.71 -13.16 26.02
N HIS A 128 12.64 -11.89 25.62
CA HIS A 128 13.48 -10.82 26.13
C HIS A 128 13.26 -10.59 27.63
N GLU A 129 12.01 -10.60 28.11
CA GLU A 129 11.67 -10.52 29.53
C GLU A 129 12.27 -11.70 30.32
N ARG A 130 12.11 -12.93 29.84
CA ARG A 130 12.72 -14.13 30.47
C ARG A 130 14.24 -14.05 30.51
N TYR A 131 14.85 -13.58 29.43
CA TYR A 131 16.30 -13.38 29.36
C TYR A 131 16.79 -12.41 30.44
N TRP A 132 16.10 -11.29 30.65
CA TRP A 132 16.48 -10.32 31.67
C TRP A 132 16.15 -10.79 33.10
N LEU A 133 14.99 -11.41 33.33
CA LEU A 133 14.61 -11.97 34.62
C LEU A 133 15.56 -13.09 35.07
N SER A 134 16.03 -13.93 34.15
CA SER A 134 17.03 -14.97 34.45
C SER A 134 18.41 -14.41 34.79
N ARG A 135 18.66 -13.13 34.48
CA ARG A 135 19.89 -12.40 34.82
C ARG A 135 19.74 -11.49 36.04
N GLU A 136 18.53 -11.35 36.61
CA GLU A 136 18.35 -10.70 37.90
C GLU A 136 18.81 -11.64 39.03
N PRO A 137 19.77 -11.24 39.88
CA PRO A 137 20.21 -12.10 40.98
C PRO A 137 19.12 -12.21 42.05
N ALA A 138 19.01 -13.40 42.66
CA ALA A 138 18.02 -13.72 43.67
C ALA A 138 18.02 -12.70 44.82
N ALA A 139 16.84 -12.43 45.36
CA ALA A 139 16.52 -11.37 46.34
C ALA A 139 17.34 -11.38 47.65
N ASN A 140 18.25 -12.35 47.84
CA ASN A 140 19.15 -12.41 48.98
C ASN A 140 20.57 -11.94 48.59
N GLY A 141 20.60 -10.66 48.16
CA GLY A 141 21.64 -9.68 48.47
C GLY A 141 22.92 -9.70 47.61
N ARG A 142 23.08 -8.91 46.55
CA ARG A 142 22.48 -7.62 46.15
C ARG A 142 22.75 -7.38 44.66
N PRO A 143 21.89 -6.65 43.93
CA PRO A 143 22.38 -5.79 42.85
C PRO A 143 21.89 -4.35 43.03
N ALA A 144 22.78 -3.40 43.34
CA ALA A 144 22.44 -1.99 43.19
C ALA A 144 22.82 -1.54 41.77
N ARG A 145 21.83 -1.02 41.06
CA ARG A 145 21.86 -0.55 39.67
C ARG A 145 23.18 0.14 39.30
N ALA A 146 23.93 -0.46 38.37
CA ALA A 146 24.87 0.30 37.56
C ALA A 146 24.04 1.18 36.62
N SER A 147 23.74 2.41 37.07
CA SER A 147 23.14 3.42 36.22
C SER A 147 24.03 3.63 35.00
N VAL A 148 23.49 3.41 33.81
CA VAL A 148 24.14 3.66 32.52
C VAL A 148 24.47 5.15 32.30
N ASN A 149 24.22 6.03 33.28
CA ASN A 149 24.47 7.47 33.24
C ASN A 149 25.39 7.95 34.38
N ALA A 150 26.50 7.26 34.63
CA ALA A 150 27.54 7.73 35.58
C ALA A 150 28.20 9.07 35.17
N SER A 151 27.85 9.63 34.01
CA SER A 151 28.37 10.90 33.50
C SER A 151 27.43 12.09 33.69
N ASN A 152 26.21 11.91 34.23
CA ASN A 152 25.28 13.03 34.44
C ASN A 152 25.20 13.40 35.93
N PRO A 153 25.81 14.53 36.36
CA PRO A 153 25.88 14.94 37.77
C PRO A 153 24.51 15.31 38.37
N LEU A 154 23.45 15.36 37.57
CA LEU A 154 22.10 15.73 38.00
C LEU A 154 21.16 14.52 38.16
N PHE A 155 21.64 13.29 37.92
CA PHE A 155 20.82 12.09 37.98
C PHE A 155 20.42 11.77 39.43
N GLY A 156 19.11 11.73 39.71
CA GLY A 156 18.56 11.48 41.05
C GLY A 156 18.15 12.71 41.84
N LEU A 157 18.40 13.92 41.32
CA LEU A 157 17.87 15.15 41.91
C LEU A 157 16.42 15.37 41.50
N ASN A 158 15.58 15.84 42.44
CA ASN A 158 14.20 16.16 42.13
C ASN A 158 14.12 17.35 41.15
N LYS A 159 13.02 17.45 40.40
CA LYS A 159 12.84 18.42 39.32
C LYS A 159 12.96 19.89 39.79
N ALA A 160 12.65 20.18 41.05
CA ALA A 160 12.79 21.50 41.64
C ALA A 160 14.25 21.83 41.96
N THR A 161 15.02 20.86 42.46
CA THR A 161 16.46 20.98 42.75
C THR A 161 17.27 21.15 41.46
N VAL A 162 16.92 20.42 40.39
CA VAL A 162 17.57 20.62 39.08
C VAL A 162 17.34 22.04 38.55
N ARG A 163 16.11 22.57 38.68
CA ARG A 163 15.76 23.92 38.20
C ARG A 163 16.49 25.03 38.96
N ALA A 164 16.67 24.88 40.27
CA ALA A 164 17.41 25.82 41.11
C ALA A 164 18.92 25.85 40.79
N LEU A 165 19.51 24.68 40.49
CA LEU A 165 20.93 24.55 40.15
C LEU A 165 21.26 24.97 38.71
N SER A 166 20.31 24.83 37.78
CA SER A 166 20.49 25.25 36.38
C SER A 166 20.30 26.76 36.15
N GLY A 167 20.21 27.58 37.21
CA GLY A 167 20.12 29.03 37.10
C GLY A 167 18.81 29.54 36.48
N GLY A 168 17.75 28.74 36.52
CA GLY A 168 16.44 29.14 36.03
C GLY A 168 15.81 30.18 36.95
N THR A 169 16.05 31.46 36.67
CA THR A 169 15.27 32.58 37.22
C THR A 169 13.79 32.37 36.95
N LEU A 170 12.97 32.69 37.96
CA LEU A 170 11.50 32.68 37.90
C LEU A 170 10.96 33.49 36.71
#